data_AF-A0A7L5XVK6-F1
#
_entry.id   AF-A0A7L5XVK6-F1
#
_cell.length_a   1.000
_cell.length_b   1.000
_cell.length_c   1.000
_cell.angle_alpha   90.00
_cell.angle_beta   90.00
_cell.angle_gamma   90.00
#
_symmetry.space_group_name_H-M   'P 1'
#
loop_
_entity.id
_entity.type
_entity.pdbx_description
1 polymer ?
#
loop_
_entity_poly.entity_id
_entity_poly.type
_entity_poly.pdbx_seq_one_letter_code
_entity_poly.pdbx_strand_id
1 'polypeptide(L)'
;MNAPNLTRRAAIFAAGVAGATLAVPAIAATASAPDPLAALICEHDEATAYYNANAPEDDDLADAFADATFMPSFSRLIQDPPRPTTMAGVIAGLLFLLHEKMSAADAAPVLGVCLDFLRGSEA
;
A
#
# COMPACT_ATOMS: atom_id res chain seq x y z
N MET A 1 11.87 -24.87 -55.27
CA MET A 1 11.86 -23.48 -54.75
C MET A 1 11.12 -22.61 -55.77
N ASN A 2 9.97 -22.04 -55.40
CA ASN A 2 9.45 -20.72 -55.84
C ASN A 2 8.04 -20.48 -55.28
N ALA A 3 7.99 -19.44 -54.43
CA ALA A 3 6.97 -18.50 -53.96
C ALA A 3 5.44 -18.66 -54.24
N PRO A 4 4.59 -18.03 -53.38
CA PRO A 4 3.15 -18.25 -53.29
C PRO A 4 2.32 -17.33 -54.18
N ASN A 5 1.13 -17.78 -54.60
CA ASN A 5 0.12 -16.94 -55.25
C ASN A 5 -1.06 -16.65 -54.29
N LEU A 6 -1.18 -15.39 -53.89
CA LEU A 6 -2.36 -14.79 -53.26
C LEU A 6 -3.57 -14.84 -54.21
N THR A 7 -4.77 -15.20 -53.74
CA THR A 7 -6.03 -14.55 -54.19
C THR A 7 -7.17 -14.71 -53.17
N ARG A 8 -7.51 -13.56 -52.56
CA ARG A 8 -8.84 -12.98 -52.24
C ARG A 8 -10.03 -13.87 -51.80
N ARG A 9 -10.57 -13.40 -50.66
CA ARG A 9 -12.00 -13.14 -50.36
C ARG A 9 -12.89 -14.35 -50.04
N ALA A 10 -13.15 -14.52 -48.75
CA ALA A 10 -14.51 -14.75 -48.27
C ALA A 10 -14.67 -14.06 -46.90
N ALA A 11 -15.14 -12.81 -46.95
CA ALA A 11 -15.80 -12.21 -45.82
C ALA A 11 -17.15 -12.92 -45.67
N ILE A 12 -17.41 -13.52 -44.51
CA ILE A 12 -18.77 -13.74 -44.04
C ILE A 12 -18.82 -13.22 -42.61
N PHE A 13 -19.26 -11.97 -42.51
CA PHE A 13 -19.88 -11.42 -41.33
C PHE A 13 -21.08 -12.30 -40.97
N ALA A 14 -21.01 -13.02 -39.87
CA ALA A 14 -22.19 -13.51 -39.19
C ALA A 14 -22.50 -12.53 -38.06
N ALA A 15 -23.36 -11.56 -38.37
CA ALA A 15 -24.03 -10.73 -37.40
C ALA A 15 -24.84 -11.64 -36.46
N GLY A 16 -24.43 -11.70 -35.21
CA GLY A 16 -25.04 -12.54 -34.18
C GLY A 16 -25.43 -11.70 -32.98
N VAL A 17 -26.73 -11.46 -32.87
CA VAL A 17 -27.48 -11.09 -31.65
C VAL A 17 -27.25 -9.68 -31.13
N ALA A 18 -28.21 -8.82 -31.48
CA ALA A 18 -28.58 -7.63 -30.74
C ALA A 18 -29.01 -8.01 -29.31
N GLY A 19 -28.04 -8.16 -28.41
CA GLY A 19 -28.24 -7.96 -26.99
C GLY A 19 -28.03 -6.48 -26.74
N ALA A 20 -29.07 -5.76 -26.34
CA ALA A 20 -28.94 -4.42 -25.80
C ALA A 20 -28.05 -4.51 -24.56
N THR A 21 -26.74 -4.34 -24.73
CA THR A 21 -25.84 -4.05 -23.63
C THR A 21 -26.26 -2.67 -23.15
N LEU A 22 -27.04 -2.64 -22.07
CA LEU A 22 -27.12 -1.46 -21.23
C LEU A 22 -25.66 -1.13 -20.90
N ALA A 23 -25.13 -0.09 -21.54
CA ALA A 23 -23.86 0.48 -21.18
C ALA A 23 -24.07 1.07 -19.79
N VAL A 24 -23.84 0.24 -18.77
CA VAL A 24 -23.61 0.73 -17.42
C VAL A 24 -22.37 1.60 -17.57
N PRO A 25 -22.44 2.92 -17.37
CA PRO A 25 -21.22 3.70 -17.31
C PRO A 25 -20.41 3.08 -16.18
N ALA A 26 -19.23 2.56 -16.51
CA ALA A 26 -18.25 2.18 -15.52
C ALA A 26 -17.96 3.47 -14.75
N ILE A 27 -18.60 3.63 -13.60
CA ILE A 27 -18.21 4.64 -12.62
C ILE A 27 -16.80 4.22 -12.26
N ALA A 28 -15.81 4.89 -12.85
CA ALA A 28 -14.44 4.80 -12.41
C ALA A 28 -14.48 5.24 -10.95
N ALA A 29 -14.51 4.25 -10.04
CA ALA A 29 -14.26 4.49 -8.65
C ALA A 29 -12.85 5.07 -8.61
N THR A 30 -12.76 6.40 -8.47
CA THR A 30 -11.52 7.07 -8.17
C THR A 30 -11.10 6.51 -6.82
N ALA A 31 -10.27 5.47 -6.82
CA ALA A 31 -9.66 4.95 -5.61
C ALA A 31 -8.95 6.15 -4.98
N SER A 32 -9.51 6.64 -3.86
CA SER A 32 -8.84 7.66 -3.07
C SER A 32 -7.45 7.14 -2.78
N ALA A 33 -6.42 7.97 -3.02
CA ALA A 33 -5.07 7.60 -2.66
C ALA A 33 -5.05 7.16 -1.19
N PRO A 34 -4.34 6.06 -0.85
CA PRO A 34 -4.27 5.59 0.53
C PRO A 34 -3.67 6.68 1.40
N ASP A 35 -4.15 6.76 2.65
CA ASP A 35 -3.57 7.66 3.64
C ASP A 35 -2.07 7.33 3.80
N PRO A 36 -1.16 8.30 3.68
CA PRO A 36 0.26 8.02 3.59
C PRO A 36 0.84 7.47 4.90
N LEU A 37 0.27 7.83 6.06
CA LEU A 37 0.68 7.25 7.34
C LEU A 37 0.21 5.80 7.45
N ALA A 38 -1.06 5.55 7.12
CA ALA A 38 -1.59 4.18 7.12
C ALA A 38 -0.85 3.27 6.12
N ALA A 39 -0.47 3.80 4.95
CA ALA A 39 0.29 3.07 3.96
C ALA A 39 1.68 2.66 4.48
N LEU A 40 2.39 3.57 5.17
CA LEU A 40 3.69 3.25 5.76
C LEU A 40 3.59 2.23 6.90
N ILE A 41 2.53 2.29 7.71
CA ILE A 41 2.27 1.28 8.76
C ILE A 41 1.98 -0.08 8.12
N CYS A 42 1.18 -0.13 7.06
CA CYS A 42 0.90 -1.35 6.30
C CYS A 42 2.19 -1.96 5.73
N GLU A 43 3.07 -1.14 5.15
CA GLU A 43 4.38 -1.56 4.67
C GLU A 43 5.24 -2.15 5.80
N HIS A 44 5.24 -1.52 6.98
CA HIS A 44 5.95 -2.03 8.14
C HIS A 44 5.38 -3.36 8.62
N ASP A 45 4.07 -3.49 8.76
CA ASP A 45 3.42 -4.72 9.20
C ASP A 45 3.71 -5.89 8.23
N GLU A 46 3.66 -5.63 6.92
CA GLU A 46 4.01 -6.63 5.89
C GLU A 46 5.49 -7.04 5.97
N ALA A 47 6.40 -6.09 6.16
CA ALA A 47 7.82 -6.36 6.30
C ALA A 47 8.15 -7.13 7.59
N THR A 48 7.50 -6.79 8.70
CA THR A 48 7.63 -7.49 9.98
C THR A 48 7.07 -8.91 9.88
N ALA A 49 5.93 -9.11 9.20
CA ALA A 49 5.40 -10.43 8.92
C ALA A 49 6.37 -11.27 8.06
N TYR A 50 7.00 -10.65 7.05
CA TYR A 50 8.01 -11.31 6.23
C TYR A 50 9.25 -11.69 7.04
N TYR A 51 9.75 -10.80 7.90
CA TYR A 51 10.83 -11.09 8.83
C TYR A 51 10.49 -12.29 9.72
N ASN A 52 9.36 -12.24 10.42
CA ASN A 52 8.93 -13.30 11.34
C ASN A 52 8.78 -14.68 10.67
N ALA A 53 8.48 -14.72 9.37
CA ALA A 53 8.33 -15.95 8.62
C ALA A 53 9.65 -16.48 8.03
N ASN A 54 10.68 -15.65 7.85
CA ASN A 54 11.86 -15.98 7.04
C ASN A 54 13.20 -15.67 7.70
N ALA A 55 13.22 -15.05 8.89
CA ALA A 55 14.45 -14.67 9.57
C ALA A 55 15.35 -15.91 9.80
N PRO A 56 16.67 -15.80 9.50
CA PRO A 56 17.64 -16.82 9.88
C PRO A 56 17.64 -17.08 11.39
N GLU A 57 18.00 -18.29 11.81
CA GLU A 57 18.18 -18.63 13.23
C GLU A 57 19.46 -18.05 13.84
N ASP A 58 20.42 -17.68 12.99
CA ASP A 58 21.67 -17.05 13.41
C ASP A 58 21.42 -15.56 13.68
N ASP A 59 21.78 -15.09 14.88
CA ASP A 59 21.47 -13.75 15.36
C ASP A 59 22.09 -12.65 14.46
N ASP A 60 23.35 -12.80 14.03
CA ASP A 60 24.02 -11.80 13.18
C ASP A 60 23.35 -11.72 11.79
N LEU A 61 22.94 -12.86 11.26
CA LEU A 61 22.17 -12.91 10.01
C LEU A 61 20.74 -12.42 10.18
N ALA A 62 20.11 -12.64 11.34
CA ALA A 62 18.79 -12.14 11.67
C ALA A 62 18.80 -10.61 11.77
N ASP A 63 19.80 -10.01 12.42
CA ASP A 63 19.96 -8.55 12.51
C ASP A 63 20.14 -7.94 11.11
N ALA A 64 21.02 -8.51 10.28
CA ALA A 64 21.19 -8.06 8.90
C ALA A 64 19.89 -8.23 8.07
N PHE A 65 19.10 -9.25 8.37
CA PHE A 65 17.81 -9.48 7.73
C PHE A 65 16.75 -8.47 8.20
N ALA A 66 16.74 -8.09 9.47
CA ALA A 66 15.89 -7.03 10.02
C ALA A 66 16.19 -5.68 9.35
N ASP A 67 17.48 -5.33 9.26
CA ASP A 67 17.99 -4.13 8.57
C ASP A 67 17.54 -4.04 7.11
N ALA A 68 17.43 -5.19 6.43
CA ALA A 68 17.01 -5.28 5.05
C ALA A 68 15.48 -5.35 4.85
N THR A 69 14.70 -5.58 5.92
CA THR A 69 13.26 -5.85 5.82
C THR A 69 12.41 -4.76 6.47
N PHE A 70 12.19 -4.83 7.79
CA PHE A 70 11.26 -3.95 8.50
C PHE A 70 11.92 -2.71 9.11
N MET A 71 13.24 -2.72 9.33
CA MET A 71 13.93 -1.58 9.93
C MET A 71 13.85 -0.29 9.10
N PRO A 72 13.85 -0.30 7.75
CA PRO A 72 13.68 0.93 6.98
C PRO A 72 12.33 1.63 7.20
N SER A 73 11.22 0.87 7.19
CA SER A 73 9.88 1.42 7.41
C SER A 73 9.69 1.83 8.87
N PHE A 74 10.22 1.06 9.81
CA PHE A 74 10.25 1.42 11.24
C PHE A 74 11.03 2.72 11.48
N SER A 75 12.24 2.84 10.93
CA SER A 75 13.07 4.04 11.04
C SER A 75 12.36 5.27 10.51
N ARG A 76 11.64 5.13 9.38
CA ARG A 76 10.85 6.23 8.82
C ARG A 76 9.71 6.64 9.76
N LEU A 77 8.99 5.68 10.36
CA LEU A 77 7.92 5.95 11.33
C LEU A 77 8.41 6.75 12.55
N ILE A 78 9.60 6.42 13.06
CA ILE A 78 10.14 7.06 14.27
C ILE A 78 11.03 8.29 14.02
N GLN A 79 11.37 8.62 12.76
CA GLN A 79 12.21 9.78 12.44
C GLN A 79 11.45 10.87 11.69
N ASP A 80 10.67 10.49 10.66
CA ASP A 80 9.95 11.43 9.80
C ASP A 80 8.68 10.74 9.25
N PRO A 81 7.68 10.48 10.11
CA PRO A 81 6.44 9.87 9.67
C PRO A 81 5.68 10.84 8.75
N PRO A 82 5.10 10.36 7.64
CA PRO A 82 4.26 11.21 6.82
C PRO A 82 3.01 11.65 7.60
N ARG A 83 2.53 12.86 7.31
CA ARG A 83 1.31 13.39 7.94
C ARG A 83 0.10 12.59 7.47
N PRO A 84 -0.79 12.14 8.39
CA PRO A 84 -2.05 11.54 7.98
C PRO A 84 -2.90 12.59 7.25
N THR A 85 -3.69 12.14 6.28
CA THR A 85 -4.62 12.98 5.51
C THR A 85 -6.08 12.62 5.80
N THR A 86 -6.30 11.60 6.63
CA THR A 86 -7.62 11.08 7.00
C THR A 86 -7.68 10.72 8.48
N MET A 87 -8.89 10.69 9.05
CA MET A 87 -9.11 10.18 10.41
C MET A 87 -8.74 8.69 10.53
N ALA A 88 -8.93 7.91 9.45
CA ALA A 88 -8.52 6.51 9.42
C ALA A 88 -6.99 6.37 9.57
N GLY A 89 -6.21 7.25 8.93
CA GLY A 89 -4.76 7.33 9.11
C GLY A 89 -4.35 7.67 10.54
N VAL A 90 -5.03 8.61 11.18
CA VAL A 90 -4.81 8.93 12.59
C VAL A 90 -5.06 7.70 13.48
N ILE A 91 -6.18 7.01 13.28
CA ILE A 91 -6.52 5.81 14.05
C ILE A 91 -5.46 4.72 13.85
N ALA A 92 -5.02 4.49 12.61
CA ALA A 92 -3.96 3.55 12.31
C ALA A 92 -2.66 3.90 13.05
N GLY A 93 -2.25 5.17 13.02
CA GLY A 93 -1.07 5.65 13.76
C GLY A 93 -1.17 5.45 15.27
N LEU A 94 -2.33 5.74 15.87
CA LEU A 94 -2.53 5.54 17.31
C LEU A 94 -2.55 4.05 17.69
N LEU A 95 -3.14 3.19 16.86
CA LEU A 95 -3.12 1.74 17.08
C LEU A 95 -1.71 1.16 16.93
N PHE A 96 -0.95 1.62 15.94
CA PHE A 96 0.46 1.26 15.77
C PHE A 96 1.26 1.55 17.04
N LEU A 97 1.12 2.75 17.62
CA LEU A 97 1.79 3.12 18.87
C LEU A 97 1.41 2.23 20.06
N LEU A 98 0.16 1.77 20.12
CA LEU A 98 -0.30 0.87 21.18
C LEU A 98 0.26 -0.55 21.02
N HIS A 99 0.41 -1.02 19.77
CA HIS A 99 0.87 -2.38 19.48
C HIS A 99 2.38 -2.54 19.65
N GLU A 100 3.18 -1.61 19.13
CA GLU A 100 4.65 -1.69 19.16
C GLU A 100 5.27 -1.46 20.55
N LYS A 101 4.48 -1.04 21.54
CA LYS A 101 4.94 -0.73 22.91
C LYS A 101 6.20 0.15 22.93
N MET A 102 6.23 1.12 22.02
CA MET A 102 7.36 2.02 21.81
C MET A 102 7.75 2.78 23.08
N SER A 103 9.02 3.16 23.16
CA SER A 103 9.45 4.17 24.13
C SER A 103 8.72 5.50 23.85
N ALA A 104 8.60 6.36 24.87
CA ALA A 104 7.99 7.67 24.68
C ALA A 104 8.74 8.53 23.65
N ALA A 105 10.06 8.31 23.49
CA ALA A 105 10.87 9.02 22.50
C ALA A 105 10.53 8.59 21.07
N ASP A 106 10.42 7.28 20.83
CA ASP A 106 10.15 6.71 19.50
C ASP A 106 8.68 6.93 19.08
N ALA A 107 7.77 7.00 20.05
CA ALA A 107 6.35 7.26 19.80
C ALA A 107 6.07 8.73 19.43
N ALA A 108 6.92 9.67 19.86
CA ALA A 108 6.64 11.10 19.79
C ALA A 108 6.41 11.63 18.36
N PRO A 109 7.14 11.19 17.32
CA PRO A 109 6.94 11.68 15.96
C PRO A 109 5.59 11.26 15.36
N VAL A 110 5.21 9.98 15.48
CA VAL A 110 3.91 9.47 15.01
C VAL A 110 2.77 10.15 15.78
N LEU A 111 2.90 10.27 17.10
CA LEU A 111 1.91 10.98 17.91
C LEU A 111 1.80 12.45 17.50
N GLY A 112 2.93 13.10 17.20
CA GLY A 112 3.00 14.48 16.75
C GLY A 112 2.19 14.73 15.48
N VAL A 113 2.42 13.93 14.43
CA VAL A 113 1.68 14.10 13.16
C VAL A 113 0.19 13.78 13.29
N CYS A 114 -0.19 12.85 14.17
CA CYS A 114 -1.58 12.56 14.49
C CYS A 114 -2.27 13.73 15.22
N LEU A 115 -1.61 14.31 16.23
CA LEU A 115 -2.15 15.45 16.98
C LEU A 115 -2.26 16.70 16.11
N ASP A 116 -1.30 16.93 15.22
CA ASP A 116 -1.33 18.04 14.26
C ASP A 116 -2.57 17.96 13.34
N PHE A 117 -2.89 16.76 12.83
CA PHE A 117 -4.10 16.55 12.04
C PHE A 117 -5.38 16.84 12.85
N LEU A 118 -5.46 16.30 14.08
CA LEU A 118 -6.64 16.49 14.94
C LEU A 118 -6.87 17.97 15.27
N ARG A 119 -5.80 18.71 15.58
CA ARG A 119 -5.88 20.16 15.85
C ARG A 119 -6.26 20.97 14.61
N GLY A 120 -5.77 20.55 13.43
CA GLY A 120 -6.13 21.18 12.16
C GLY A 120 -7.57 20.94 11.72
N SER A 121 -8.25 19.92 12.28
CA SER A 121 -9.65 19.63 12.01
C SER A 121 -10.65 20.46 12.83
N GLU A 122 -10.16 21.25 13.79
CA GLU A 122 -10.98 22.12 14.66
C GLU A 122 -11.04 23.59 14.19
N ALA A 123 -10.38 23.94 13.08
CA ALA A 123 -10.36 25.28 12.49
C ALA A 123 -11.33 25.42 11.30
#